data_AF-A0AAW8KTC5-F1
#
_entry.id   AF-A0AAW8KTC5-F1
#
_cell.length_a   1.000
_cell.length_b   1.000
_cell.length_c   1.000
_cell.angle_alpha   90.00
_cell.angle_beta   90.00
_cell.angle_gamma   90.00
#
_symmetry.space_group_name_H-M   'P 1'
#
loop_
_entity.id
_entity.type
_entity.pdbx_description
1 polymer ?
#
loop_
_entity_poly.entity_id
_entity_poly.type
_entity_poly.pdbx_seq_one_letter_code
_entity_poly.pdbx_strand_id
1 'polypeptide(L)' 'MQVEFISQLSHELRTPLTVINGWSETLLADENMDADTRQGMKIIASEAKRLTEMVVDLLDFTRMQDGRMTLAVEMTDLR' A
#
# COMPACT_ATOMS: atom_id res chain seq x y z
N MET A 1 -5.46 6.95 -21.22
CA MET A 1 -6.61 6.07 -20.95
C MET A 1 -6.32 4.98 -19.92
N GLN A 2 -5.59 3.89 -20.20
CA GLN A 2 -5.34 2.85 -19.18
C GLN A 2 -4.54 3.37 -17.97
N VAL A 3 -3.44 4.11 -18.20
CA VAL A 3 -2.64 4.71 -17.11
C VAL A 3 -3.46 5.65 -16.23
N GLU A 4 -4.29 6.51 -16.83
CA GLU A 4 -5.14 7.47 -16.09
C GLU A 4 -6.20 6.76 -15.25
N PHE A 5 -6.81 5.71 -15.79
CA PHE A 5 -7.77 4.88 -15.06
C PHE A 5 -7.14 4.20 -13.84
N ILE A 6 -5.97 3.56 -14.01
CA ILE A 6 -5.24 2.93 -12.91
C ILE A 6 -4.76 3.97 -11.89
N SER A 7 -4.33 5.15 -12.35
CA SER A 7 -3.96 6.27 -11.47
C SER A 7 -5.15 6.73 -10.63
N GLN A 8 -6.32 6.90 -11.23
CA GLN A 8 -7.53 7.30 -10.52
C GLN A 8 -7.95 6.26 -9.47
N LEU A 9 -7.99 4.97 -9.87
CA LEU A 9 -8.29 3.87 -8.95
C LEU A 9 -7.32 3.85 -7.75
N SER A 10 -6.04 4.07 -8.01
CA SER A 10 -5.03 4.07 -6.95
C SER A 10 -5.22 5.22 -5.95
N HIS A 11 -5.63 6.40 -6.42
CA HIS A 11 -6.00 7.51 -5.55
C HIS A 11 -7.24 7.20 -4.71
N GLU A 12 -8.27 6.58 -5.33
CA GLU A 12 -9.50 6.19 -4.64
C GLU A 12 -9.27 5.08 -3.62
N LEU A 13 -8.31 4.17 -3.85
CA LEU A 13 -7.93 3.10 -2.92
C LEU A 13 -7.02 3.57 -1.78
N ARG A 14 -6.21 4.62 -1.98
CA ARG A 14 -5.28 5.12 -0.94
C ARG A 14 -6.02 5.58 0.32
N THR A 15 -7.13 6.30 0.16
CA THR A 15 -7.94 6.82 1.28
C THR A 15 -8.51 5.71 2.17
N PRO A 16 -9.28 4.72 1.67
CA PRO A 16 -9.80 3.63 2.49
C PRO A 16 -8.69 2.77 3.11
N LEU A 17 -7.60 2.49 2.38
CA LEU A 17 -6.47 1.73 2.93
C LEU A 17 -5.75 2.48 4.06
N THR A 18 -5.61 3.80 3.94
CA THR A 18 -5.06 4.64 5.02
C THR A 18 -5.93 4.55 6.28
N VAL A 19 -7.25 4.60 6.12
CA VAL A 19 -8.20 4.49 7.24
C VAL A 19 -8.13 3.11 7.89
N ILE A 20 -8.12 2.03 7.10
CA ILE A 20 -8.02 0.66 7.61
C ILE A 20 -6.71 0.47 8.38
N ASN A 21 -5.58 0.92 7.83
CA ASN A 21 -4.29 0.83 8.50
C ASN A 21 -4.28 1.62 9.82
N GLY A 22 -4.74 2.88 9.80
CA GLY A 22 -4.75 3.72 11.00
C GLY A 22 -5.63 3.16 12.12
N TRP A 23 -6.81 2.63 11.79
CA TRP A 23 -7.66 1.98 12.79
C TRP A 23 -7.10 0.64 13.26
N SER A 24 -6.49 -0.14 12.36
CA SER A 24 -5.86 -1.41 12.75
C SER A 24 -4.71 -1.18 13.73
N GLU A 25 -3.87 -0.17 13.49
CA GLU A 25 -2.80 0.25 14.40
C GLU A 25 -3.37 0.75 15.74
N THR A 26 -4.42 1.58 15.70
CA THR A 26 -5.09 2.10 16.90
C THR A 26 -5.66 0.97 17.76
N LEU A 27 -6.30 -0.03 17.15
CA LEU A 27 -6.88 -1.17 17.86
C LEU A 27 -5.80 -2.13 18.37
N LEU A 28 -4.71 -2.33 17.62
CA LEU A 28 -3.57 -3.15 18.06
C LEU A 28 -2.86 -2.56 19.29
N ALA A 29 -2.95 -1.24 19.50
CA ALA A 29 -2.39 -0.55 20.65
C ALA A 29 -3.12 -0.84 21.97
N ASP A 30 -4.32 -1.43 21.95
CA ASP A 30 -4.99 -1.90 23.17
C ASP A 30 -4.26 -3.14 23.72
N GLU A 31 -3.66 -3.01 24.90
CA GLU A 31 -2.95 -4.09 25.59
C GLU A 31 -3.90 -5.17 26.13
N ASN A 32 -5.18 -4.84 26.36
CA ASN A 32 -6.17 -5.76 26.94
C ASN A 32 -6.88 -6.63 25.91
N MET A 33 -6.60 -6.43 24.62
CA MET A 33 -7.18 -7.23 23.54
C MET A 33 -6.74 -8.70 23.64
N ASP A 34 -7.72 -9.61 23.55
CA ASP A 34 -7.48 -11.06 23.61
C ASP A 34 -6.60 -11.56 22.46
N ALA A 35 -5.98 -12.73 22.65
CA ALA A 35 -4.97 -13.25 21.74
C ALA A 35 -5.52 -13.54 20.33
N ASP A 36 -6.75 -14.06 20.24
CA ASP A 36 -7.35 -14.45 18.96
C ASP A 36 -7.75 -13.21 18.15
N THR A 37 -8.39 -12.23 18.81
CA THR A 37 -8.70 -10.93 18.19
C THR A 37 -7.43 -10.19 17.79
N ARG A 38 -6.38 -10.21 18.62
CA ARG A 38 -5.08 -9.60 18.28
C ARG A 38 -4.47 -10.26 17.04
N GLN A 39 -4.54 -11.58 16.94
CA GLN A 39 -4.04 -12.30 15.76
C GLN A 39 -4.85 -11.96 14.51
N GLY A 40 -6.18 -11.94 14.60
CA GLY A 40 -7.05 -11.50 13.50
C GLY A 40 -6.76 -10.07 13.06
N MET A 41 -6.59 -9.15 14.00
CA MET A 41 -6.26 -7.75 13.70
C MET A 41 -4.89 -7.59 13.04
N LYS A 42 -3.88 -8.37 13.46
CA LYS A 42 -2.57 -8.40 12.78
C LYS A 42 -2.68 -8.85 11.33
N ILE A 43 -3.50 -9.86 11.05
CA ILE A 43 -3.74 -10.35 9.68
C ILE A 43 -4.43 -9.26 8.84
N ILE A 44 -5.45 -8.59 9.38
CA ILE A 44 -6.13 -7.49 8.69
C ILE A 44 -5.15 -6.36 8.38
N ALA A 45 -4.34 -5.95 9.36
CA ALA A 45 -3.32 -4.91 9.17
C ALA A 45 -2.29 -5.31 8.10
N SER A 46 -1.81 -6.55 8.12
CA SER A 46 -0.83 -7.03 7.13
C SER A 46 -1.43 -7.08 5.72
N GLU A 47 -2.68 -7.51 5.56
CA GLU A 47 -3.32 -7.56 4.24
C GLU A 47 -3.67 -6.17 3.71
N ALA A 48 -4.07 -5.23 4.56
CA ALA A 48 -4.28 -3.84 4.15
C ALA A 48 -2.98 -3.17 3.68
N LYS A 49 -1.86 -3.43 4.37
CA LYS A 49 -0.53 -3.01 3.93
C LYS A 49 -0.15 -3.66 2.59
N ARG A 50 -0.32 -4.98 2.46
CA ARG A 50 -0.02 -5.73 1.23
C ARG A 50 -0.87 -5.25 0.04
N LEU A 51 -2.14 -4.92 0.25
CA LEU A 51 -3.00 -4.30 -0.77
C LEU A 51 -2.46 -2.94 -1.22
N THR A 52 -1.94 -2.14 -0.29
CA THR A 52 -1.31 -0.85 -0.61
C THR A 52 -0.09 -1.04 -1.52
N GLU A 53 0.76 -2.01 -1.20
CA GLU A 53 1.95 -2.36 -2.00
C GLU A 53 1.55 -2.85 -3.41
N MET A 54 0.58 -3.76 -3.51
CA MET A 54 0.10 -4.25 -4.81
C MET A 54 -0.47 -3.15 -5.71
N VAL A 55 -1.13 -2.14 -5.13
CA VAL A 55 -1.64 -0.98 -5.89
C VAL A 55 -0.48 -0.14 -6.43
N VAL A 56 0.57 0.06 -5.64
CA VAL A 56 1.78 0.78 -6.08
C VAL A 56 2.49 0.01 -7.19
N ASP A 57 2.71 -1.30 -7.02
CA ASP A 57 3.35 -2.14 -8.02
C ASP A 57 2.60 -2.14 -9.35
N LEU A 58 1.26 -2.19 -9.29
CA LEU A 58 0.40 -2.12 -10.49
C LEU A 58 0.54 -0.78 -11.23
N LEU A 59 0.64 0.33 -10.50
CA LEU A 59 0.88 1.65 -11.09
C LEU A 59 2.23 1.72 -11.79
N ASP A 60 3.27 1.25 -11.12
CA ASP A 60 4.63 1.30 -11.65
C ASP A 60 4.75 0.42 -12.89
N PHE A 61 4.19 -0.79 -12.86
CA PHE A 61 4.10 -1.66 -14.02
C PHE A 61 3.37 -0.99 -15.20
N THR A 62 2.25 -0.33 -14.93
CA THR A 62 1.45 0.36 -15.96
C THR A 62 2.23 1.54 -16.57
N ARG A 63 3.01 2.28 -15.77
CA ARG A 63 3.88 3.37 -16.25
C ARG A 63 5.05 2.86 -17.09
N MET A 64 5.61 1.70 -16.72
CA MET A 64 6.66 1.03 -17.48
C MET A 64 6.17 0.60 -18.87
N GLN A 65 4.99 -0.03 -18.94
CA GLN A 65 4.42 -0.48 -20.22
C GLN A 65 4.14 0.67 -21.20
N ASP A 66 3.70 1.82 -20.67
CA ASP A 66 3.37 2.99 -21.49
C ASP A 66 4.62 3.81 -21.90
N GLY A 67 5.83 3.36 -21.57
CA GLY A 67 7.09 4.05 -21.87
C GLY A 67 7.29 5.37 -21.10
N ARG A 68 6.50 5.62 -20.05
CA ARG A 68 6.51 6.87 -19.27
C ARG A 68 7.37 6.80 -18.01
N MET A 69 8.05 5.68 -17.77
CA MET A 69 8.99 5.57 -16.65
C MET A 69 10.19 6.49 -16.90
N THR A 70 10.39 7.46 -16.01
CA THR A 70 11.55 8.35 -16.06
C THR A 70 12.55 7.91 -15.00
N LEU A 71 13.75 7.52 -15.41
CA LEU A 71 14.84 7.19 -14.50
C LEU A 71 15.47 8.47 -13.97
N ALA A 72 15.42 8.68 -12.65
CA ALA A 72 16.23 9.68 -11.97
C ALA A 72 17.58 9.04 -11.63
N VAL A 73 18.58 9.24 -12.48
CA VAL A 73 19.92 8.68 -12.29
C VAL A 73 20.72 9.58 -11.36
N GLU A 74 21.21 9.03 -10.26
CA GLU A 74 22.12 9.70 -9.34
C GLU A 74 23.34 8.82 -9.02
N MET A 75 24.49 9.45 -8.76
CA MET A 75 25.70 8.74 -8.31
C MET A 75 25.45 8.26 -6.87
N THR A 76 25.42 6.94 -6.67
CA THR A 76 25.28 6.32 -5.34
C THR A 76 26.38 5.30 -5.11
N ASP A 77 26.83 5.18 -3.86
CA ASP A 77 27.83 4.19 -3.46
C ASP A 77 27.12 2.86 -3.19
N LEU A 78 27.42 1.86 -4.02
CA LEU A 78 26.90 0.51 -3.85
C LEU A 78 27.80 -0.20 -2.84
N ARG A 79 27.37 -0.22 -1.57
CA ARG A 79 28.03 -0.97 -0.49
C ARG A 79 27.91 -2.48 -0.66
#